data_AF-A0A1Q5UH27-F1
#
_entry.id   AF-A0A1Q5UH27-F1
#
_cell.length_a   1.000
_cell.length_b   1.000
_cell.length_c   1.000
_cell.angle_alpha   90.00
_cell.angle_beta   90.00
_cell.angle_gamma   90.00
#
_symmetry.space_group_name_H-M   'P 1'
#
loop_
_entity.id
_entity.type
_entity.pdbx_description
1 polymer ?
#
loop_
_entity_poly.entity_id
_entity_poly.type
_entity_poly.pdbx_seq_one_letter_code
_entity_poly.pdbx_strand_id
1 'polypeptide(L)'
;MSLWRNLFFAGLLGSAIAATPAQWRSQSIYFMLTDRFARTDGSTTAACNTADRAYCGGTWQGIIDKLDYIQGMGFTAIWITPVTGQLTGDTGDGTAYHGYWQQDIDLKSLASALHNRGMYLMVDVVANHMGYKGAGTSVDYSVFDPFNSNDYFHSYCEVTDYSNQTNVEDCWLGDTTVSLPDLNTYSESVQNIWYNWVNDKVDGLRIDTVKHVQKAFWPGYNKAAGVYCVGEVFDGDATYTCPYQEVMDGVLNYPM
;
A
#
# COMPACT_ATOMS: atom_id res chain seq x y z
N MET A 1 16.03 -34.92 51.49
CA MET A 1 15.51 -33.60 51.07
C MET A 1 15.55 -33.57 49.55
N SER A 2 14.39 -33.79 48.92
CA SER A 2 14.20 -33.75 47.47
C SER A 2 13.88 -32.31 47.05
N LEU A 3 14.65 -31.73 46.14
CA LEU A 3 14.38 -30.42 45.55
C LEU A 3 14.16 -30.60 44.05
N TRP A 4 12.89 -30.54 43.65
CA TRP A 4 12.46 -30.45 42.26
C TRP A 4 12.75 -29.03 41.75
N ARG A 5 13.55 -28.90 40.67
CA ARG A 5 13.65 -27.65 39.89
C ARG A 5 12.58 -27.68 38.80
N ASN A 6 11.48 -26.97 39.02
CA ASN A 6 10.58 -26.57 37.95
C ASN A 6 11.28 -25.49 37.12
N LEU A 7 11.69 -25.83 35.89
CA LEU A 7 12.04 -24.85 34.88
C LEU A 7 10.75 -24.36 34.23
N PHE A 8 10.31 -23.15 34.60
CA PHE A 8 9.36 -22.39 33.81
C PHE A 8 10.06 -21.94 32.52
N PHE A 9 9.70 -22.53 31.40
CA PHE A 9 9.93 -21.93 30.08
C PHE A 9 8.94 -20.77 29.93
N ALA A 10 9.39 -19.56 30.26
CA ALA A 10 8.71 -18.35 29.80
C ALA A 10 8.96 -18.25 28.30
N GLY A 11 7.96 -18.62 27.49
CA GLY A 11 7.96 -18.30 26.07
C GLY A 11 7.99 -16.78 25.91
N LEU A 12 9.10 -16.25 25.44
CA LEU A 12 9.14 -14.90 24.86
C LEU A 12 8.25 -14.97 23.61
N LEU A 13 6.99 -14.56 23.77
CA LEU A 13 6.21 -14.05 22.66
C LEU A 13 6.96 -12.81 22.18
N GLY A 14 7.86 -12.98 21.22
CA GLY A 14 8.46 -11.86 20.53
C GLY A 14 7.33 -11.10 19.87
N SER A 15 7.06 -9.88 20.35
CA SER A 15 6.37 -8.88 19.54
C SER A 15 7.06 -8.91 18.17
N ALA A 16 6.31 -9.14 17.09
CA ALA A 16 6.86 -9.06 15.75
C ALA A 16 7.59 -7.71 15.65
N ILE A 17 8.92 -7.74 15.58
CA ILE A 17 9.72 -6.52 15.59
C ILE A 17 9.57 -5.93 14.20
N ALA A 18 8.72 -4.92 14.07
CA ALA A 18 8.63 -4.02 12.92
C ALA A 18 10.05 -3.69 12.41
N ALA A 19 10.33 -3.96 11.13
CA ALA A 19 11.67 -3.81 10.59
C ALA A 19 12.01 -2.34 10.34
N THR A 20 13.11 -1.89 10.96
CA THR A 20 13.62 -0.51 10.85
C THR A 20 14.22 -0.23 9.47
N PRO A 21 14.38 1.05 9.07
CA PRO A 21 15.06 1.42 7.84
C PRO A 21 16.47 0.81 7.71
N ALA A 22 17.18 0.65 8.84
CA ALA A 22 18.51 0.03 8.85
C ALA A 22 18.47 -1.46 8.49
N GLN A 23 17.45 -2.19 8.94
CA GLN A 23 17.27 -3.61 8.60
C GLN A 23 16.83 -3.80 7.14
N TRP A 24 16.11 -2.81 6.57
CA TRP A 24 15.69 -2.84 5.17
C TRP A 24 16.83 -2.64 4.17
N ARG A 25 17.95 -2.00 4.56
CA ARG A 25 19.10 -1.75 3.67
C ARG A 25 19.75 -3.00 3.10
N SER A 26 19.68 -4.13 3.81
CA SER A 26 20.26 -5.41 3.35
C SER A 26 19.27 -6.28 2.58
N GLN A 27 18.03 -5.82 2.38
CA GLN A 27 16.99 -6.62 1.76
C GLN A 27 17.06 -6.56 0.23
N SER A 28 16.56 -7.61 -0.41
CA SER A 28 16.26 -7.65 -1.83
C SER A 28 14.78 -7.97 -2.02
N ILE A 29 14.06 -7.11 -2.75
CA ILE A 29 12.60 -7.11 -2.82
C ILE A 29 12.13 -7.72 -4.14
N TYR A 30 11.21 -8.68 -4.07
CA TYR A 30 10.43 -9.15 -5.21
C TYR A 30 9.05 -8.49 -5.22
N PHE A 31 8.80 -7.59 -6.16
CA PHE A 31 7.48 -6.97 -6.35
C PHE A 31 6.55 -7.86 -7.17
N MET A 32 5.27 -7.95 -6.76
CA MET A 32 4.25 -8.69 -7.50
C MET A 32 2.85 -8.05 -7.39
N LEU A 33 2.04 -8.24 -8.43
CA LEU A 33 0.60 -8.03 -8.37
C LEU A 33 -0.06 -9.27 -7.78
N THR A 34 -0.78 -9.12 -6.66
CA THR A 34 -1.43 -10.24 -5.96
C THR A 34 -2.34 -11.06 -6.89
N ASP A 35 -3.17 -10.39 -7.68
CA ASP A 35 -4.11 -11.02 -8.63
C ASP A 35 -3.42 -11.77 -9.79
N ARG A 36 -2.14 -11.48 -10.06
CA ARG A 36 -1.43 -11.96 -11.25
C ARG A 36 -0.32 -12.94 -10.97
N PHE A 37 0.12 -13.06 -9.72
CA PHE A 37 1.28 -13.89 -9.40
C PHE A 37 0.95 -15.37 -9.29
N ALA A 38 0.01 -15.73 -8.41
CA ALA A 38 -0.26 -17.15 -8.12
C ALA A 38 -1.69 -17.36 -7.61
N ARG A 39 -2.36 -18.36 -8.20
CA ARG A 39 -3.69 -18.81 -7.81
C ARG A 39 -3.62 -19.87 -6.72
N THR A 40 -4.65 -19.96 -5.89
CA THR A 40 -4.75 -21.02 -4.86
C THR A 40 -4.78 -22.43 -5.47
N ASP A 41 -5.35 -22.58 -6.67
CA ASP A 41 -5.39 -23.87 -7.39
C ASP A 41 -4.04 -24.25 -8.04
N GLY A 42 -3.04 -23.37 -7.96
CA GLY A 42 -1.71 -23.59 -8.54
C GLY A 42 -1.70 -23.66 -10.07
N SER A 43 -2.79 -23.31 -10.76
CA SER A 43 -2.89 -23.43 -12.22
C SER A 43 -1.86 -22.54 -12.92
N THR A 44 -1.17 -23.13 -13.89
CA THR A 44 -0.22 -22.44 -14.78
C THR A 44 -0.80 -22.18 -16.18
N THR A 45 -2.06 -22.54 -16.40
CA THR A 45 -2.75 -22.44 -17.71
C THR A 45 -4.07 -21.71 -17.63
N ALA A 46 -4.45 -21.22 -16.44
CA ALA A 46 -5.63 -20.36 -16.28
C ALA A 46 -5.52 -19.14 -17.20
N ALA A 47 -6.58 -18.85 -17.94
CA ALA A 47 -6.61 -17.71 -18.84
C ALA A 47 -6.52 -16.40 -18.02
N CYS A 48 -5.64 -15.52 -18.46
CA CYS A 48 -5.50 -14.17 -17.93
C CYS A 48 -5.10 -13.25 -19.09
N ASN A 49 -6.10 -12.77 -19.84
CA ASN A 49 -5.86 -11.82 -20.91
C ASN A 49 -5.74 -10.42 -20.32
N THR A 50 -4.58 -9.79 -20.49
CA THR A 50 -4.32 -8.45 -19.93
C THR A 50 -5.20 -7.37 -20.55
N ALA A 51 -5.69 -7.58 -21.78
CA ALA A 51 -6.61 -6.66 -22.44
C ALA A 51 -7.99 -6.59 -21.77
N ASP A 52 -8.39 -7.65 -21.06
CA ASP A 52 -9.69 -7.71 -20.38
C ASP A 52 -9.70 -6.85 -19.11
N ARG A 53 -8.51 -6.47 -18.58
CA ARG A 53 -8.34 -5.66 -17.36
C ARG A 53 -9.18 -6.16 -16.17
N ALA A 54 -9.37 -7.48 -16.11
CA ALA A 54 -10.18 -8.15 -15.10
C ALA A 54 -9.31 -8.86 -14.05
N TYR A 55 -9.95 -9.28 -12.95
CA TYR A 55 -9.34 -10.21 -11.99
C TYR A 55 -9.03 -11.55 -12.67
N CYS A 56 -7.79 -12.01 -12.50
CA CYS A 56 -7.32 -13.32 -12.95
C CYS A 56 -7.26 -14.36 -11.81
N GLY A 57 -7.60 -13.94 -10.59
CA GLY A 57 -7.82 -14.81 -9.43
C GLY A 57 -6.56 -15.23 -8.69
N GLY A 58 -5.49 -14.44 -8.79
CA GLY A 58 -4.35 -14.57 -7.89
C GLY A 58 -4.75 -14.30 -6.45
N THR A 59 -4.08 -14.97 -5.52
CA THR A 59 -4.47 -15.03 -4.11
C THR A 59 -3.25 -15.06 -3.22
N TRP A 60 -3.43 -14.65 -1.98
CA TRP A 60 -2.42 -14.78 -0.95
C TRP A 60 -1.99 -16.20 -0.65
N GLN A 61 -2.91 -17.16 -0.65
CA GLN A 61 -2.55 -18.56 -0.50
C GLN A 61 -1.64 -19.02 -1.64
N GLY A 62 -1.95 -18.61 -2.88
CA GLY A 62 -1.08 -18.86 -4.03
C GLY A 62 0.32 -18.26 -3.86
N ILE A 63 0.44 -17.05 -3.28
CA ILE A 63 1.74 -16.46 -2.95
C ILE A 63 2.50 -17.34 -1.96
N ILE A 64 1.84 -17.76 -0.87
CA ILE A 64 2.42 -18.64 0.16
C ILE A 64 2.96 -19.93 -0.47
N ASP A 65 2.18 -20.52 -1.38
CA ASP A 65 2.53 -21.77 -2.09
C ASP A 65 3.71 -21.60 -3.08
N LYS A 66 4.08 -20.36 -3.41
CA LYS A 66 5.17 -20.01 -4.33
C LYS A 66 6.34 -19.30 -3.65
N LEU A 67 6.39 -19.23 -2.32
CA LEU A 67 7.52 -18.61 -1.61
C LEU A 67 8.87 -19.28 -1.91
N ASP A 68 8.89 -20.60 -2.14
CA ASP A 68 10.11 -21.32 -2.53
C ASP A 68 10.68 -20.82 -3.87
N TYR A 69 9.82 -20.45 -4.84
CA TYR A 69 10.25 -19.89 -6.12
C TYR A 69 10.94 -18.54 -5.93
N ILE A 70 10.38 -17.68 -5.09
CA ILE A 70 10.92 -16.35 -4.79
C ILE A 70 12.24 -16.47 -4.02
N GLN A 71 12.25 -17.27 -2.96
CA GLN A 71 13.42 -17.47 -2.11
C GLN A 71 14.57 -18.16 -2.87
N GLY A 72 14.26 -19.05 -3.81
CA GLY A 72 15.24 -19.69 -4.69
C GLY A 72 16.03 -18.73 -5.58
N MET A 73 15.49 -17.52 -5.83
CA MET A 73 16.21 -16.43 -6.52
C MET A 73 17.06 -15.56 -5.56
N GLY A 74 16.98 -15.80 -4.25
CA GLY A 74 17.73 -15.05 -3.24
C GLY A 74 17.05 -13.77 -2.74
N PHE A 75 15.78 -13.54 -3.08
CA PHE A 75 15.00 -12.44 -2.50
C PHE A 75 14.72 -12.69 -1.02
N THR A 76 14.78 -11.63 -0.22
CA THR A 76 14.58 -11.67 1.24
C THR A 76 13.29 -10.97 1.67
N ALA A 77 12.64 -10.26 0.75
CA ALA A 77 11.39 -9.58 0.99
C ALA A 77 10.48 -9.68 -0.24
N ILE A 78 9.16 -9.57 -0.02
CA ILE A 78 8.19 -9.34 -1.09
C ILE A 78 7.51 -7.99 -0.89
N TRP A 79 7.16 -7.34 -2.00
CA TRP A 79 6.24 -6.21 -2.04
C TRP A 79 4.99 -6.65 -2.80
N ILE A 80 3.84 -6.62 -2.13
CA ILE A 80 2.54 -6.94 -2.74
C ILE A 80 1.71 -5.66 -2.91
N THR A 81 0.91 -5.61 -3.98
CA THR A 81 -0.10 -4.56 -4.23
C THR A 81 -1.08 -4.37 -3.07
N PRO A 82 -1.84 -3.25 -3.03
CA PRO A 82 -2.69 -2.96 -1.88
C PRO A 82 -3.74 -4.04 -1.63
N VAL A 83 -4.13 -4.16 -0.36
CA VAL A 83 -4.97 -5.25 0.17
C VAL A 83 -6.28 -4.78 0.81
N THR A 84 -6.59 -3.49 0.65
CA THR A 84 -7.82 -2.83 1.11
C THR A 84 -9.02 -3.19 0.24
N GLY A 85 -10.25 -3.06 0.75
CA GLY A 85 -11.43 -3.36 -0.04
C GLY A 85 -11.63 -2.33 -1.16
N GLN A 86 -11.88 -2.84 -2.36
CA GLN A 86 -11.89 -2.06 -3.61
C GLN A 86 -13.30 -1.82 -4.12
N LEU A 87 -13.45 -0.84 -5.02
CA LEU A 87 -14.65 -0.74 -5.84
C LEU A 87 -14.91 -2.05 -6.59
N THR A 88 -16.18 -2.39 -6.78
CA THR A 88 -16.59 -3.66 -7.37
C THR A 88 -17.18 -3.49 -8.78
N GLY A 89 -17.01 -4.53 -9.60
CA GLY A 89 -17.50 -4.55 -10.98
C GLY A 89 -16.52 -3.94 -11.98
N ASP A 90 -16.91 -4.01 -13.25
CA ASP A 90 -16.19 -3.40 -14.37
C ASP A 90 -16.57 -1.92 -14.49
N THR A 91 -15.57 -1.04 -14.49
CA THR A 91 -15.75 0.41 -14.56
C THR A 91 -15.87 0.96 -15.97
N GLY A 92 -15.48 0.17 -16.98
CA GLY A 92 -15.15 0.67 -18.32
C GLY A 92 -13.64 0.79 -18.53
N ASP A 93 -12.88 1.03 -17.46
CA ASP A 93 -11.41 0.94 -17.44
C ASP A 93 -10.90 -0.42 -16.93
N GLY A 94 -11.82 -1.35 -16.64
CA GLY A 94 -11.54 -2.65 -16.08
C GLY A 94 -12.03 -2.77 -14.63
N THR A 95 -11.45 -3.72 -13.92
CA THR A 95 -11.73 -3.98 -12.50
C THR A 95 -10.55 -3.54 -11.63
N ALA A 96 -10.78 -3.33 -10.33
CA ALA A 96 -9.77 -2.93 -9.36
C ALA A 96 -8.75 -4.05 -8.98
N TYR A 97 -8.37 -4.93 -9.91
CA TYR A 97 -7.45 -6.06 -9.66
C TYR A 97 -6.07 -5.63 -9.15
N HIS A 98 -5.71 -4.37 -9.36
CA HIS A 98 -4.43 -3.78 -8.99
C HIS A 98 -4.41 -3.25 -7.55
N GLY A 99 -5.57 -3.00 -6.91
CA GLY A 99 -5.66 -2.57 -5.50
C GLY A 99 -5.64 -1.06 -5.25
N TYR A 100 -5.55 -0.21 -6.28
CA TYR A 100 -5.40 1.25 -6.14
C TYR A 100 -6.73 2.03 -6.19
N TRP A 101 -7.88 1.35 -6.14
CA TRP A 101 -9.22 1.96 -6.19
C TRP A 101 -10.04 1.59 -4.94
N GLN A 102 -9.47 1.89 -3.77
CA GLN A 102 -10.03 1.48 -2.48
C GLN A 102 -11.34 2.22 -2.14
N GLN A 103 -12.25 1.51 -1.47
CA GLN A 103 -13.49 2.05 -0.89
C GLN A 103 -13.53 1.85 0.64
N ASP A 104 -12.89 0.81 1.17
CA ASP A 104 -12.58 0.70 2.60
C ASP A 104 -11.08 0.58 2.79
N ILE A 105 -10.59 0.82 4.01
CA ILE A 105 -9.17 0.75 4.32
C ILE A 105 -8.79 -0.52 5.10
N ASP A 106 -9.66 -1.52 5.31
CA ASP A 106 -9.31 -2.64 6.20
C ASP A 106 -8.14 -3.49 5.65
N LEU A 107 -7.04 -3.54 6.41
CA LEU A 107 -5.83 -4.25 6.02
C LEU A 107 -5.88 -5.71 6.46
N LYS A 108 -5.77 -6.61 5.47
CA LYS A 108 -5.63 -8.05 5.65
C LYS A 108 -4.16 -8.45 5.42
N SER A 109 -3.54 -9.15 6.38
CA SER A 109 -2.09 -9.43 6.36
C SER A 109 -1.75 -10.91 6.26
N LEU A 110 -0.61 -11.20 5.60
CA LEU A 110 0.02 -12.52 5.46
C LEU A 110 1.33 -12.68 6.25
N ALA A 111 1.68 -11.69 7.08
CA ALA A 111 2.99 -11.58 7.69
C ALA A 111 3.48 -12.88 8.37
N SER A 112 2.58 -13.60 9.05
CA SER A 112 2.94 -14.84 9.77
C SER A 112 3.53 -15.93 8.87
N ALA A 113 3.10 -16.07 7.61
CA ALA A 113 3.62 -17.08 6.70
C ALA A 113 5.05 -16.75 6.21
N LEU A 114 5.36 -15.47 6.06
CA LEU A 114 6.68 -14.99 5.64
C LEU A 114 7.69 -15.02 6.79
N HIS A 115 7.27 -14.64 8.00
CA HIS A 115 8.13 -14.62 9.18
C HIS A 115 8.69 -16.01 9.52
N ASN A 116 7.91 -17.08 9.30
CA ASN A 116 8.38 -18.47 9.46
C ASN A 116 9.53 -18.85 8.52
N ARG A 117 9.77 -18.06 7.46
CA ARG A 117 10.81 -18.28 6.45
C ARG A 117 11.93 -17.23 6.53
N GLY A 118 11.89 -16.35 7.53
CA GLY A 118 12.85 -15.25 7.67
C GLY A 118 12.76 -14.22 6.54
N MET A 119 11.61 -14.10 5.87
CA MET A 119 11.35 -13.12 4.83
C MET A 119 10.50 -11.96 5.35
N TYR A 120 10.67 -10.78 4.76
CA TYR A 120 9.89 -9.58 5.11
C TYR A 120 8.72 -9.36 4.15
N LEU A 121 7.62 -8.86 4.69
CA LEU A 121 6.44 -8.41 3.95
C LEU A 121 6.39 -6.89 3.88
N MET A 122 6.51 -6.36 2.66
CA MET A 122 6.15 -5.00 2.32
C MET A 122 4.76 -4.98 1.68
N VAL A 123 3.88 -4.11 2.18
CA VAL A 123 2.55 -3.91 1.60
C VAL A 123 2.45 -2.52 1.00
N ASP A 124 1.84 -2.46 -0.17
CA ASP A 124 1.50 -1.22 -0.83
C ASP A 124 0.29 -0.54 -0.19
N VAL A 125 0.34 0.77 0.01
CA VAL A 125 -0.73 1.55 0.62
C VAL A 125 -0.96 2.87 -0.12
N VAL A 126 -2.22 3.27 -0.19
CA VAL A 126 -2.65 4.53 -0.82
C VAL A 126 -3.30 5.40 0.25
N ALA A 127 -2.66 6.53 0.58
CA ALA A 127 -3.22 7.51 1.52
C ALA A 127 -3.91 8.69 0.80
N ASN A 128 -3.60 8.88 -0.48
CA ASN A 128 -4.00 10.04 -1.27
C ASN A 128 -5.49 10.06 -1.60
N HIS A 129 -6.01 8.96 -2.15
CA HIS A 129 -7.33 8.95 -2.76
C HIS A 129 -8.13 7.68 -2.43
N MET A 130 -9.44 7.79 -2.64
CA MET A 130 -10.36 6.67 -2.77
C MET A 130 -10.63 6.39 -4.26
N GLY A 131 -11.32 5.29 -4.59
CA GLY A 131 -11.71 4.97 -5.97
C GLY A 131 -13.22 5.01 -6.18
N TYR A 132 -13.67 5.68 -7.24
CA TYR A 132 -15.10 5.75 -7.59
C TYR A 132 -15.36 5.53 -9.07
N LYS A 133 -16.34 4.65 -9.38
CA LYS A 133 -16.80 4.43 -10.75
C LYS A 133 -17.76 5.55 -11.16
N GLY A 134 -17.24 6.52 -11.89
CA GLY A 134 -17.97 7.66 -12.43
C GLY A 134 -17.20 8.96 -12.28
N ALA A 135 -17.77 10.04 -12.83
CA ALA A 135 -17.16 11.37 -12.80
C ALA A 135 -17.11 11.92 -11.37
N GLY A 136 -16.11 12.77 -11.08
CA GLY A 136 -15.92 13.36 -9.75
C GLY A 136 -17.13 14.17 -9.24
N THR A 137 -17.92 14.74 -10.15
CA THR A 137 -19.17 15.46 -9.81
C THR A 137 -20.34 14.54 -9.39
N SER A 138 -20.19 13.22 -9.55
CA SER A 138 -21.23 12.22 -9.29
C SER A 138 -20.90 11.27 -8.13
N VAL A 139 -19.86 11.59 -7.37
CA VAL A 139 -19.38 10.76 -6.26
C VAL A 139 -20.43 10.69 -5.15
N ASP A 140 -20.86 9.48 -4.85
CA ASP A 140 -21.56 9.16 -3.60
C ASP A 140 -20.51 8.85 -2.53
N TYR A 141 -20.20 9.83 -1.69
CA TYR A 141 -19.19 9.69 -0.63
C TYR A 141 -19.57 8.66 0.43
N SER A 142 -20.84 8.27 0.55
CA SER A 142 -21.29 7.33 1.58
C SER A 142 -20.74 5.91 1.42
N VAL A 143 -20.19 5.60 0.24
CA VAL A 143 -19.59 4.30 -0.06
C VAL A 143 -18.19 4.13 0.54
N PHE A 144 -17.55 5.21 1.01
CA PHE A 144 -16.20 5.16 1.55
C PHE A 144 -16.20 4.93 3.06
N ASP A 145 -15.39 3.98 3.53
CA ASP A 145 -15.22 3.68 4.95
C ASP A 145 -13.75 3.87 5.37
N PRO A 146 -13.42 4.77 6.31
CA PRO A 146 -14.32 5.58 7.14
C PRO A 146 -14.65 6.97 6.57
N PHE A 147 -14.17 7.31 5.37
CA PHE A 147 -14.28 8.65 4.79
C PHE A 147 -15.65 8.91 4.13
N ASN A 148 -16.73 8.68 4.86
CA ASN A 148 -18.10 8.62 4.32
C ASN A 148 -18.80 9.98 4.09
N SER A 149 -18.05 11.08 4.06
CA SER A 149 -18.55 12.45 3.87
C SER A 149 -17.64 13.22 2.91
N ASN A 150 -18.20 14.15 2.14
CA ASN A 150 -17.41 15.03 1.27
C ASN A 150 -16.44 15.93 2.06
N ASP A 151 -16.69 16.16 3.35
CA ASP A 151 -15.84 16.97 4.24
C ASP A 151 -14.41 16.41 4.38
N TYR A 152 -14.22 15.13 4.08
CA TYR A 152 -12.89 14.49 4.11
C TYR A 152 -12.08 14.71 2.85
N PHE A 153 -12.65 15.30 1.80
CA PHE A 153 -12.04 15.38 0.47
C PHE A 153 -11.78 16.82 0.05
N HIS A 154 -10.78 17.01 -0.81
CA HIS A 154 -10.62 18.26 -1.54
C HIS A 154 -11.81 18.48 -2.49
N SER A 155 -12.10 19.74 -2.78
CA SER A 155 -13.10 20.08 -3.80
C SER A 155 -12.65 19.55 -5.15
N TYR A 156 -13.58 18.96 -5.92
CA TYR A 156 -13.25 18.37 -7.21
C TYR A 156 -12.64 19.39 -8.17
N CYS A 157 -11.41 19.09 -8.58
CA CYS A 157 -10.68 19.66 -9.70
C CYS A 157 -9.75 18.56 -10.24
N GLU A 158 -9.27 18.68 -11.47
CA GLU A 158 -8.34 17.71 -12.05
C GLU A 158 -6.90 18.22 -11.95
N VAL A 159 -5.95 17.31 -11.77
CA VAL A 159 -4.53 17.64 -11.96
C VAL A 159 -4.32 17.97 -13.44
N THR A 160 -4.06 19.24 -13.74
CA THR A 160 -3.92 19.76 -15.10
C THR A 160 -2.56 20.42 -15.35
N ASP A 161 -1.84 20.78 -14.29
CA ASP A 161 -0.52 21.41 -14.36
C ASP A 161 0.45 20.80 -13.34
N TYR A 162 1.27 19.85 -13.80
CA TYR A 162 2.29 19.18 -12.99
C TYR A 162 3.47 20.09 -12.60
N SER A 163 3.56 21.31 -13.13
CA SER A 163 4.54 22.30 -12.65
C SER A 163 4.05 23.10 -11.45
N ASN A 164 2.74 23.01 -11.15
CA ASN A 164 2.12 23.63 -10.00
C ASN A 164 1.90 22.59 -8.89
N GLN A 165 2.81 22.56 -7.91
CA GLN A 165 2.77 21.59 -6.82
C GLN A 165 1.44 21.59 -6.05
N THR A 166 0.79 22.74 -5.87
CA THR A 166 -0.53 22.82 -5.21
C THR A 166 -1.61 22.16 -6.06
N ASN A 167 -1.57 22.26 -7.39
CA ASN A 167 -2.52 21.52 -8.24
C ASN A 167 -2.26 20.00 -8.17
N VAL A 168 -1.00 19.59 -8.06
CA VAL A 168 -0.63 18.18 -7.90
C VAL A 168 -1.09 17.62 -6.56
N GLU A 169 -1.08 18.43 -5.50
CA GLU A 169 -1.43 18.04 -4.12
C GLU A 169 -2.94 18.15 -3.81
N ASP A 170 -3.66 19.10 -4.42
CA ASP A 170 -5.03 19.43 -4.01
C ASP A 170 -6.11 18.98 -5.01
N CYS A 171 -5.71 18.54 -6.21
CA CYS A 171 -6.65 18.11 -7.25
C CYS A 171 -6.60 16.61 -7.52
N TRP A 172 -7.70 16.12 -8.05
CA TRP A 172 -7.99 14.71 -8.16
C TRP A 172 -7.26 14.09 -9.35
N LEU A 173 -6.73 12.89 -9.08
CA LEU A 173 -6.25 11.97 -10.10
C LEU A 173 -7.44 11.23 -10.77
N GLY A 174 -7.12 10.42 -11.77
CA GLY A 174 -8.11 9.65 -12.52
C GLY A 174 -8.78 10.46 -13.62
N ASP A 175 -9.96 10.03 -14.03
CA ASP A 175 -10.73 10.66 -15.09
C ASP A 175 -12.25 10.57 -14.83
N THR A 176 -13.05 10.82 -15.86
CA THR A 176 -14.52 10.79 -15.75
C THR A 176 -15.14 9.39 -15.74
N THR A 177 -14.37 8.35 -16.07
CA THR A 177 -14.77 6.94 -16.01
C THR A 177 -14.50 6.37 -14.63
N VAL A 178 -13.28 6.58 -14.13
CA VAL A 178 -12.89 6.28 -12.76
C VAL A 178 -12.24 7.51 -12.15
N SER A 179 -12.97 8.18 -11.28
CA SER A 179 -12.43 9.28 -10.50
C SER A 179 -11.71 8.76 -9.26
N LEU A 180 -10.69 9.51 -8.82
CA LEU A 180 -9.97 9.25 -7.59
C LEU A 180 -10.21 10.39 -6.60
N PRO A 181 -11.33 10.37 -5.84
CA PRO A 181 -11.62 11.35 -4.81
C PRO A 181 -10.44 11.57 -3.88
N ASP A 182 -9.91 12.80 -3.93
CA ASP A 182 -8.68 13.18 -3.27
C ASP A 182 -8.95 13.58 -1.81
N LEU A 183 -8.34 12.88 -0.86
CA LEU A 183 -8.55 13.13 0.56
C LEU A 183 -7.85 14.42 0.96
N ASN A 184 -8.54 15.27 1.74
CA ASN A 184 -7.97 16.47 2.31
C ASN A 184 -7.01 16.12 3.46
N THR A 185 -5.79 15.75 3.10
CA THR A 185 -4.71 15.36 4.01
C THR A 185 -4.18 16.53 4.86
N TYR A 186 -4.62 17.77 4.64
CA TYR A 186 -4.37 18.88 5.56
C TYR A 186 -5.27 18.80 6.80
N SER A 187 -6.41 18.12 6.72
CA SER A 187 -7.34 17.98 7.83
C SER A 187 -6.80 17.08 8.94
N GLU A 188 -6.86 17.56 10.18
CA GLU A 188 -6.53 16.75 11.36
C GLU A 188 -7.40 15.48 11.45
N SER A 189 -8.66 15.52 10.99
CA SER A 189 -9.53 14.35 11.01
C SER A 189 -9.02 13.25 10.08
N VAL A 190 -8.59 13.63 8.87
CA VAL A 190 -8.03 12.71 7.87
C VAL A 190 -6.69 12.15 8.35
N GLN A 191 -5.81 13.03 8.86
CA GLN A 191 -4.53 12.62 9.43
C GLN A 191 -4.70 11.63 10.59
N ASN A 192 -5.60 11.92 11.54
CA ASN A 192 -5.85 11.02 12.67
C ASN A 192 -6.37 9.66 12.24
N ILE A 193 -7.26 9.59 11.24
CA ILE A 193 -7.74 8.32 10.68
C ILE A 193 -6.55 7.53 10.12
N TRP A 194 -5.75 8.16 9.26
CA TRP A 194 -4.61 7.48 8.62
C TRP A 194 -3.54 7.04 9.61
N TYR A 195 -3.16 7.90 10.54
CA TYR A 195 -2.12 7.60 11.53
C TYR A 195 -2.57 6.50 12.50
N ASN A 196 -3.86 6.42 12.83
CA ASN A 196 -4.37 5.32 13.65
C ASN A 196 -4.44 4.01 12.87
N TRP A 197 -4.73 4.07 11.57
CA TRP A 197 -4.89 2.90 10.73
C TRP A 197 -3.58 2.18 10.38
N VAL A 198 -2.53 2.95 10.07
CA VAL A 198 -1.27 2.42 9.51
C VAL A 198 -0.47 1.53 10.48
N ASN A 199 -0.88 1.46 11.74
CA ASN A 199 -0.14 0.82 12.82
C ASN A 199 -0.08 -0.73 12.72
N ASP A 200 1.15 -1.28 12.80
CA ASP A 200 1.57 -2.63 13.20
C ASP A 200 0.93 -3.85 12.50
N LYS A 201 0.97 -3.94 11.16
CA LYS A 201 0.51 -5.15 10.45
C LYS A 201 1.50 -5.78 9.46
N VAL A 202 2.67 -5.19 9.24
CA VAL A 202 3.65 -5.57 8.19
C VAL A 202 5.09 -5.23 8.61
N ASP A 203 6.09 -5.58 7.79
CA ASP A 203 7.50 -5.27 8.06
C ASP A 203 7.96 -3.96 7.41
N GLY A 204 7.24 -3.49 6.40
CA GLY A 204 7.51 -2.25 5.67
C GLY A 204 6.33 -1.85 4.78
N LEU A 205 6.33 -0.60 4.35
CA LEU A 205 5.30 -0.04 3.47
C LEU A 205 5.93 0.50 2.20
N ARG A 206 5.33 0.20 1.06
CA ARG A 206 5.47 1.03 -0.13
C ARG A 206 4.27 1.97 -0.16
N ILE A 207 4.51 3.27 -0.33
CA ILE A 207 3.46 4.28 -0.32
C ILE A 207 3.27 4.80 -1.74
N ASP A 208 2.07 4.65 -2.27
CA ASP A 208 1.67 5.14 -3.59
C ASP A 208 1.50 6.67 -3.60
N THR A 209 1.70 7.30 -4.76
CA THR A 209 1.29 8.70 -5.02
C THR A 209 1.86 9.74 -4.04
N VAL A 210 3.08 9.55 -3.53
CA VAL A 210 3.63 10.39 -2.45
C VAL A 210 3.70 11.87 -2.79
N LYS A 211 3.93 12.19 -4.07
CA LYS A 211 4.01 13.59 -4.54
C LYS A 211 2.68 14.33 -4.60
N HIS A 212 1.57 13.60 -4.51
CA HIS A 212 0.20 14.12 -4.54
C HIS A 212 -0.32 14.45 -3.13
N VAL A 213 0.49 14.25 -2.09
CA VAL A 213 0.16 14.67 -0.73
C VAL A 213 1.24 15.62 -0.24
N GLN A 214 0.82 16.67 0.45
CA GLN A 214 1.75 17.67 0.98
C GLN A 214 2.77 17.04 1.92
N LYS A 215 4.03 17.47 1.78
CA LYS A 215 5.18 16.89 2.52
C LYS A 215 4.99 16.81 4.04
N ALA A 216 4.22 17.72 4.63
CA ALA A 216 3.98 17.78 6.06
C ALA A 216 3.18 16.59 6.62
N PHE A 217 2.44 15.85 5.79
CA PHE A 217 1.71 14.65 6.18
C PHE A 217 2.66 13.48 6.51
N TRP A 218 3.72 13.32 5.72
CA TRP A 218 4.54 12.11 5.72
C TRP A 218 5.31 11.80 7.01
N PRO A 219 5.87 12.78 7.75
CA PRO A 219 6.58 12.47 8.99
C PRO A 219 5.67 11.87 10.07
N GLY A 220 4.41 12.34 10.14
CA GLY A 220 3.40 11.80 11.04
C GLY A 220 3.00 10.39 10.66
N TYR A 221 2.74 10.17 9.36
CA TYR A 221 2.37 8.88 8.80
C TYR A 221 3.48 7.83 8.99
N ASN A 222 4.72 8.15 8.60
CA ASN A 222 5.87 7.24 8.72
C ASN A 222 6.15 6.89 10.18
N LYS A 223 6.02 7.86 11.09
CA LYS A 223 6.17 7.61 12.54
C LYS A 223 5.06 6.70 13.08
N ALA A 224 3.82 6.92 12.65
CA ALA A 224 2.68 6.11 13.07
C ALA A 224 2.74 4.67 12.53
N ALA A 225 3.29 4.49 11.34
CA ALA A 225 3.51 3.17 10.74
C ALA A 225 4.50 2.31 11.56
N GLY A 226 5.51 2.92 12.19
CA GLY A 226 6.49 2.21 13.01
C GLY A 226 7.46 1.30 12.25
N VAL A 227 7.35 1.25 10.91
CA VAL A 227 8.15 0.43 9.99
C VAL A 227 8.81 1.30 8.92
N TYR A 228 9.76 0.73 8.19
CA TYR A 228 10.33 1.37 7.00
C TYR A 228 9.25 1.72 5.96
N CYS A 229 9.22 2.98 5.53
CA CYS A 229 8.37 3.45 4.43
C CYS A 229 9.21 3.85 3.21
N VAL A 230 8.86 3.33 2.04
CA VAL A 230 9.43 3.76 0.75
C VAL A 230 8.34 4.40 -0.13
N GLY A 231 8.56 5.65 -0.51
CA GLY A 231 7.58 6.44 -1.24
C GLY A 231 7.73 6.38 -2.76
N GLU A 232 6.61 6.25 -3.47
CA GLU A 232 6.56 6.52 -4.90
C GLU A 232 6.45 8.02 -5.16
N VAL A 233 7.58 8.63 -5.54
CA VAL A 233 7.62 9.97 -6.10
C VAL A 233 7.93 9.82 -7.58
N PHE A 234 6.89 9.71 -8.41
CA PHE A 234 7.04 9.45 -9.84
C PHE A 234 7.54 10.69 -10.60
N ASP A 235 8.85 10.96 -10.47
CA ASP A 235 9.55 12.03 -11.15
C ASP A 235 11.04 11.65 -11.33
N GLY A 236 11.58 11.90 -12.52
CA GLY A 236 12.96 11.59 -12.88
C GLY A 236 13.98 12.65 -12.47
N ASP A 237 13.54 13.82 -11.99
CA ASP A 237 14.43 14.86 -11.49
C ASP A 237 14.83 14.58 -10.04
N ALA A 238 16.11 14.27 -9.81
CA ALA A 238 16.65 14.05 -8.46
C ALA A 238 16.49 15.27 -7.55
N THR A 239 16.45 16.49 -8.09
CA THR A 239 16.25 17.71 -7.31
C THR A 239 14.81 17.87 -6.82
N TYR A 240 13.85 17.19 -7.45
CA TYR A 240 12.46 17.10 -7.01
C TYR A 240 12.23 15.88 -6.10
N THR A 241 12.72 14.72 -6.51
CA THR A 241 12.46 13.43 -5.84
C THR A 241 13.23 13.24 -4.53
N CYS A 242 14.54 13.51 -4.51
CA CYS A 242 15.36 13.25 -3.32
C CYS A 242 14.94 14.04 -2.06
N PRO A 243 14.47 15.30 -2.15
CA PRO A 243 13.96 16.02 -0.98
C PRO A 243 12.81 15.35 -0.22
N TYR A 244 12.10 14.38 -0.81
CA TYR A 244 11.09 13.59 -0.07
C TYR A 244 11.73 12.66 0.98
N GLN A 245 13.02 12.34 0.88
CA GLN A 245 13.75 11.60 1.92
C GLN A 245 13.94 12.41 3.23
N GLU A 246 13.66 13.72 3.22
CA GLU A 246 13.64 14.53 4.45
C GLU A 246 12.38 14.28 5.28
N VAL A 247 11.32 13.73 4.67
CA VAL A 247 10.00 13.53 5.29
C VAL A 247 9.56 12.06 5.32
N MET A 248 10.35 11.15 4.74
CA MET A 248 10.11 9.71 4.70
C MET A 248 11.44 8.94 4.68
N ASP A 249 11.47 7.68 5.13
CA ASP A 249 12.71 6.89 5.21
C ASP A 249 13.39 6.64 3.85
N GLY A 250 12.62 6.50 2.78
CA GLY A 250 13.13 6.26 1.43
C GLY A 250 12.14 6.61 0.32
N VAL A 251 12.64 6.65 -0.91
CA VAL A 251 11.85 6.86 -2.12
C VAL A 251 12.26 5.86 -3.20
N LEU A 252 11.34 5.51 -4.09
CA LEU A 252 11.66 4.76 -5.30
C LEU A 252 12.59 5.61 -6.18
N ASN A 253 13.65 4.97 -6.68
CA ASN A 253 14.71 5.68 -7.38
C ASN A 253 14.39 5.87 -8.88
N TYR A 254 13.34 6.65 -9.16
CA TYR A 254 12.99 7.07 -10.53
C TYR A 254 14.04 7.93 -11.25
N PRO A 255 14.89 8.73 -10.57
CA PRO A 255 15.93 9.50 -11.25
C PRO A 255 17.06 8.71 -11.92
N MET A 256 17.18 7.39 -11.67
CA MET A 256 18.24 6.55 -12.25
C MET A 256 17.82 5.82 -13.53
#